data_AF-A0A059KGE5-F1
#
_entry.id   AF-A0A059KGE5-F1
#
_cell.length_a   1.000
_cell.length_b   1.000
_cell.length_c   1.000
_cell.angle_alpha   90.00
_cell.angle_beta   90.00
_cell.angle_gamma   90.00
#
_symmetry.space_group_name_H-M   'P 1'
#
loop_
_entity.id
_entity.type
_entity.pdbx_description
1 polymer ?
#
loop_
_entity_poly.entity_id
_entity_poly.type
_entity_poly.pdbx_seq_one_letter_code
_entity_poly.pdbx_strand_id
1 'polypeptide(L)'
;MLVTDRYAVYDWVAPERRQVCWAHLLRDFERIAGRAGAAGSAGRRLLGLGRVMFRWRARGAGPAEFERLQARVHQALERGTRAGCRRTAQTCANLLAQEVSLWTFTRHAGVEPTNNAAEQALRTVVLKRKISGPTRSTRGQQFVARGFSAMESCRRQGRDLRGWMEQALRAWLGAGPMPSLLPGG
;
A
#
# COMPACT_ATOMS: atom_id res chain seq x y z
N MET A 1 6.48 5.39 7.50
CA MET A 1 5.71 4.12 7.50
C MET A 1 5.55 3.64 6.07
N LEU A 2 5.76 2.36 5.77
CA LEU A 2 5.58 1.82 4.42
C LEU A 2 4.22 1.13 4.29
N VAL A 3 3.35 1.59 3.37
CA VAL A 3 2.08 0.89 3.08
C VAL A 3 2.30 -0.10 1.94
N THR A 4 2.01 -1.39 2.13
CA THR A 4 2.32 -2.46 1.17
C THR A 4 1.10 -3.28 0.78
N ASP A 5 1.14 -3.89 -0.40
CA ASP A 5 0.17 -4.90 -0.87
C ASP A 5 0.45 -6.31 -0.34
N ARG A 6 1.40 -6.44 0.60
CA ARG A 6 1.84 -7.71 1.20
C ARG A 6 2.60 -8.63 0.23
N TYR A 7 3.19 -8.09 -0.83
CA TYR A 7 4.11 -8.83 -1.69
C TYR A 7 5.42 -9.18 -0.95
N ALA A 8 5.96 -10.38 -1.21
CA ALA A 8 7.10 -10.94 -0.47
C ALA A 8 8.38 -10.08 -0.54
N VAL A 9 8.49 -9.21 -1.55
CA VAL A 9 9.62 -8.26 -1.68
C VAL A 9 9.75 -7.32 -0.48
N TYR A 10 8.70 -7.17 0.33
CA TYR A 10 8.71 -6.29 1.49
C TYR A 10 9.05 -6.99 2.80
N ASP A 11 9.36 -8.29 2.78
CA ASP A 11 9.56 -9.09 4.01
C ASP A 11 10.86 -8.76 4.75
N TRP A 12 11.80 -8.06 4.11
CA TRP A 12 12.97 -7.48 4.77
C TRP A 12 12.63 -6.29 5.68
N VAL A 13 11.43 -5.71 5.57
CA VAL A 13 10.97 -4.62 6.43
C VAL A 13 10.20 -5.20 7.61
N ALA A 14 10.62 -4.86 8.82
CA ALA A 14 9.96 -5.28 10.06
C ALA A 14 8.44 -4.97 10.03
N PRO A 15 7.55 -5.90 10.48
CA PRO A 15 6.10 -5.70 10.46
C PRO A 15 5.63 -4.39 11.11
N GLU A 16 6.29 -3.92 12.17
CA GLU A 16 5.94 -2.70 12.91
C GLU A 16 6.18 -1.42 12.07
N ARG A 17 7.05 -1.52 11.06
CA ARG A 17 7.38 -0.44 10.11
C ARG A 17 6.54 -0.52 8.83
N ARG A 18 5.59 -1.45 8.77
CA ARG A 18 4.68 -1.67 7.65
C ARG A 18 3.22 -1.39 8.04
N GLN A 19 2.45 -0.97 7.05
CA GLN A 19 0.99 -0.99 7.05
C GLN A 19 0.54 -1.84 5.87
N VAL A 20 -0.18 -2.93 6.12
CA VAL A 20 -0.77 -3.72 5.03
C VAL A 20 -1.97 -2.99 4.47
N CYS A 21 -2.04 -2.90 3.14
CA CYS A 21 -3.14 -2.27 2.44
C CYS A 21 -4.42 -3.10 2.58
N TRP A 22 -5.39 -2.57 3.33
CA TRP A 22 -6.67 -3.22 3.57
C TRP A 22 -7.49 -3.44 2.30
N ALA A 23 -7.33 -2.61 1.26
CA ALA A 23 -8.01 -2.84 -0.02
C ALA A 23 -7.58 -4.16 -0.68
N HIS A 24 -6.30 -4.56 -0.54
CA HIS A 24 -5.82 -5.86 -0.98
C HIS A 24 -6.37 -6.99 -0.11
N LEU A 25 -6.43 -6.78 1.21
CA LEU A 25 -7.03 -7.75 2.13
C LEU A 25 -8.51 -8.01 1.83
N LEU A 26 -9.29 -6.97 1.50
CA LEU A 26 -10.70 -7.16 1.13
C LEU A 26 -10.85 -8.04 -0.11
N ARG A 27 -9.99 -7.88 -1.12
CA ARG A 27 -9.98 -8.74 -2.32
C ARG A 27 -9.63 -10.19 -1.99
N ASP A 28 -8.66 -10.40 -1.10
CA ASP A 28 -8.31 -11.74 -0.62
C ASP A 28 -9.46 -12.37 0.18
N PHE A 29 -10.10 -11.61 1.05
CA PHE A 29 -11.25 -12.06 1.84
C PHE A 29 -12.46 -12.37 0.97
N GLU A 30 -12.71 -11.59 -0.09
CA GLU A 30 -13.75 -11.86 -1.08
C GLU A 30 -13.49 -13.17 -1.83
N ARG A 31 -12.25 -13.42 -2.25
CA ARG A 31 -11.85 -14.71 -2.85
C ARG A 31 -12.05 -15.88 -1.89
N ILE A 32 -11.76 -15.69 -0.60
CA ILE A 32 -11.99 -16.73 0.43
C ILE A 32 -13.50 -16.91 0.67
N ALA A 33 -14.27 -15.82 0.69
CA ALA A 33 -15.72 -15.81 0.92
C ALA A 33 -16.51 -16.61 -0.12
N GLY A 34 -16.00 -16.68 -1.36
CA GLY A 34 -16.55 -17.50 -2.45
C GLY A 34 -16.30 -19.01 -2.32
N ARG A 35 -15.55 -19.48 -1.31
CA ARG A 35 -15.31 -20.91 -1.08
C ARG A 35 -16.51 -21.55 -0.36
N ALA A 36 -16.66 -22.87 -0.50
CA ALA A 36 -17.63 -23.63 0.26
C ALA A 36 -17.19 -23.84 1.73
N GLY A 37 -18.15 -24.19 2.59
CA GLY A 37 -17.92 -24.62 3.98
C GLY A 37 -17.29 -23.57 4.90
N ALA A 38 -16.52 -24.05 5.87
CA ALA A 38 -15.89 -23.22 6.92
C ALA A 38 -14.98 -22.12 6.34
N ALA A 39 -14.29 -22.40 5.23
CA ALA A 39 -13.43 -21.42 4.55
C ALA A 39 -14.24 -20.21 4.06
N GLY A 40 -15.35 -20.44 3.38
CA GLY A 40 -16.25 -19.38 2.93
C GLY A 40 -16.83 -18.57 4.09
N SER A 41 -17.22 -19.25 5.17
CA SER A 41 -17.74 -18.60 6.38
C SER A 41 -16.72 -17.66 7.01
N ALA A 42 -15.46 -18.11 7.15
CA ALA A 42 -14.36 -17.29 7.64
C ALA A 42 -14.11 -16.08 6.72
N GLY A 43 -14.08 -16.29 5.40
CA GLY A 43 -13.91 -15.21 4.41
C GLY A 43 -15.00 -14.15 4.49
N ARG A 44 -16.29 -14.56 4.54
CA ARG A 44 -17.41 -13.63 4.69
C ARG A 44 -17.33 -12.83 5.99
N ARG A 45 -16.94 -13.48 7.09
CA ARG A 45 -16.74 -12.80 8.38
C ARG A 45 -15.63 -11.76 8.30
N LEU A 46 -14.47 -12.12 7.75
CA LEU A 46 -13.33 -11.20 7.57
C LEU A 46 -13.69 -10.02 6.66
N LEU A 47 -14.37 -10.28 5.54
CA LEU A 47 -14.85 -9.25 4.62
C LEU A 47 -15.80 -8.26 5.31
N GLY A 48 -16.75 -8.76 6.10
CA GLY A 48 -17.66 -7.93 6.90
C GLY A 48 -16.93 -7.07 7.92
N LEU A 49 -15.96 -7.62 8.64
CA LEU A 49 -15.13 -6.88 9.60
C LEU A 49 -14.26 -5.82 8.91
N GLY A 50 -13.70 -6.12 7.74
CA GLY A 50 -12.95 -5.14 6.96
C GLY A 50 -13.81 -3.98 6.45
N ARG A 51 -15.08 -4.23 6.10
CA ARG A 51 -16.04 -3.16 5.78
C ARG A 51 -16.37 -2.30 7.02
N VAL A 52 -16.49 -2.91 8.19
CA VAL A 52 -16.67 -2.18 9.47
C VAL A 52 -15.45 -1.29 9.74
N MET A 53 -14.24 -1.81 9.54
CA MET A 53 -12.98 -1.05 9.69
C MET A 53 -13.02 0.25 8.88
N PHE A 54 -13.34 0.17 7.58
CA PHE A 54 -13.40 1.36 6.73
C PHE A 54 -14.47 2.37 7.18
N ARG A 55 -15.68 1.90 7.56
CA ARG A 55 -16.72 2.80 8.08
C ARG A 55 -16.29 3.50 9.37
N TRP A 56 -15.63 2.76 10.26
CA TRP A 56 -15.14 3.29 11.54
C TRP A 56 -14.02 4.30 11.34
N ARG A 57 -13.09 4.03 10.41
CA ARG A 57 -12.07 5.00 10.02
C ARG A 57 -12.70 6.28 9.46
N ALA A 58 -13.69 6.17 8.57
CA ALA A 58 -14.33 7.31 7.94
C ALA A 58 -15.06 8.24 8.91
N ARG A 59 -15.60 7.70 10.02
CA ARG A 59 -16.26 8.50 11.08
C ARG A 59 -15.34 8.90 12.23
N GLY A 60 -14.05 8.60 12.16
CA GLY A 60 -13.10 8.93 13.23
C GLY A 60 -13.25 8.09 14.51
N ALA A 61 -13.56 6.80 14.40
CA ALA A 61 -13.67 5.88 15.54
C ALA A 61 -12.39 5.86 16.40
N GLY A 62 -12.56 5.65 17.71
CA GLY A 62 -11.49 5.71 18.70
C GLY A 62 -10.70 4.40 18.89
N PRO A 63 -9.61 4.43 19.66
CA PRO A 63 -8.75 3.25 19.91
C PRO A 63 -9.50 2.04 20.46
N ALA A 64 -10.34 2.22 21.47
CA ALA A 64 -11.11 1.13 22.11
C ALA A 64 -12.07 0.43 21.13
N GLU A 65 -12.59 1.14 20.13
CA GLU A 65 -13.38 0.53 19.07
C GLU A 65 -12.47 -0.36 18.21
N PHE A 66 -11.35 0.19 17.74
CA PHE A 66 -10.39 -0.58 16.94
C PHE A 66 -9.82 -1.80 17.67
N GLU A 67 -9.57 -1.74 18.99
CA GLU A 67 -9.15 -2.90 19.80
C GLU A 67 -10.18 -4.04 19.75
N ARG A 68 -11.46 -3.72 19.92
CA ARG A 68 -12.54 -4.71 19.78
C ARG A 68 -12.61 -5.29 18.36
N LEU A 69 -12.34 -4.47 17.35
CA LEU A 69 -12.32 -4.93 15.96
C LEU A 69 -11.12 -5.84 15.68
N GLN A 70 -9.94 -5.49 16.22
CA GLN A 70 -8.72 -6.29 16.16
C GLN A 70 -8.97 -7.69 16.72
N ALA A 71 -9.51 -7.80 17.92
CA ALA A 71 -9.84 -9.09 18.54
C ALA A 71 -10.81 -9.93 17.67
N ARG A 72 -11.83 -9.29 17.07
CA ARG A 72 -12.79 -9.98 16.19
C ARG A 72 -12.15 -10.46 14.90
N VAL A 73 -11.21 -9.71 14.34
CA VAL A 73 -10.44 -10.10 13.15
C VAL A 73 -9.49 -11.23 13.48
N HIS A 74 -8.74 -11.13 14.59
CA HIS A 74 -7.87 -12.19 15.10
C HIS A 74 -8.61 -13.54 15.17
N GLN A 75 -9.74 -13.58 15.89
CA GLN A 75 -10.56 -14.80 16.00
C GLN A 75 -11.07 -15.32 14.65
N ALA A 76 -11.37 -14.41 13.70
CA ALA A 76 -11.80 -14.82 12.37
C ALA A 76 -10.66 -15.41 11.53
N LEU A 77 -9.43 -14.89 11.69
CA LEU A 77 -8.23 -15.46 11.08
C LEU A 77 -7.90 -16.82 11.69
N GLU A 78 -7.97 -16.97 13.01
CA GLU A 78 -7.80 -18.27 13.69
C GLU A 78 -8.81 -19.32 13.25
N ARG A 79 -10.07 -18.94 13.02
CA ARG A 79 -11.05 -19.86 12.40
C ARG A 79 -10.64 -20.21 10.98
N GLY A 80 -10.11 -19.25 10.24
CA GLY A 80 -9.59 -19.45 8.89
C GLY A 80 -8.42 -20.43 8.80
N THR A 81 -7.53 -20.48 9.82
CA THR A 81 -6.44 -21.45 9.88
C THR A 81 -6.94 -22.88 10.03
N ARG A 82 -8.07 -23.07 10.71
CA ARG A 82 -8.69 -24.39 10.96
C ARG A 82 -9.78 -24.76 9.94
N ALA A 83 -9.92 -24.01 8.85
CA ALA A 83 -11.08 -24.09 7.95
C ALA A 83 -11.04 -25.22 6.91
N GLY A 84 -10.13 -26.20 7.03
CA GLY A 84 -10.01 -27.36 6.13
C GLY A 84 -9.53 -27.05 4.70
N CYS A 85 -9.34 -25.77 4.34
CA CYS A 85 -8.82 -25.36 3.04
C CYS A 85 -7.38 -24.86 3.17
N ARG A 86 -6.40 -25.62 2.66
CA ARG A 86 -4.97 -25.29 2.75
C ARG A 86 -4.64 -23.86 2.34
N ARG A 87 -5.21 -23.37 1.23
CA ARG A 87 -5.00 -21.99 0.77
C ARG A 87 -5.55 -20.96 1.76
N THR A 88 -6.74 -21.19 2.33
CA THR A 88 -7.33 -20.26 3.34
C THR A 88 -6.46 -20.26 4.58
N ALA A 89 -6.09 -21.46 5.03
CA ALA A 89 -5.31 -21.63 6.24
C ALA A 89 -3.97 -20.92 6.16
N GLN A 90 -3.24 -21.07 5.05
CA GLN A 90 -1.98 -20.38 4.83
C GLN A 90 -2.17 -18.86 4.79
N THR A 91 -3.16 -18.35 4.07
CA THR A 91 -3.41 -16.91 4.02
C THR A 91 -3.69 -16.33 5.40
N CYS A 92 -4.51 -17.02 6.21
CA CYS A 92 -4.86 -16.58 7.56
C CYS A 92 -3.67 -16.68 8.52
N ALA A 93 -2.89 -17.77 8.46
CA ALA A 93 -1.68 -17.93 9.25
C ALA A 93 -0.65 -16.83 8.93
N ASN A 94 -0.44 -16.53 7.66
CA ASN A 94 0.45 -15.45 7.23
C ASN A 94 -0.03 -14.08 7.71
N LEU A 95 -1.35 -13.86 7.83
CA LEU A 95 -1.91 -12.61 8.35
C LEU A 95 -1.71 -12.49 9.86
N LEU A 96 -1.94 -13.58 10.61
CA LEU A 96 -1.67 -13.63 12.05
C LEU A 96 -0.19 -13.37 12.37
N ALA A 97 0.72 -13.96 11.61
CA ALA A 97 2.16 -13.76 11.78
C ALA A 97 2.62 -12.31 11.59
N GLN A 98 1.82 -11.46 10.93
CA GLN A 98 2.13 -10.06 10.70
C GLN A 98 1.02 -9.13 11.21
N GLU A 99 0.20 -9.59 12.17
CA GLU A 99 -1.02 -8.90 12.57
C GLU A 99 -0.78 -7.43 12.97
N VAL A 100 0.35 -7.15 13.63
CA VAL A 100 0.76 -5.78 13.98
C VAL A 100 0.73 -4.82 12.80
N SER A 101 1.11 -5.29 11.61
CA SER A 101 1.17 -4.52 10.37
C SER A 101 -0.19 -4.26 9.73
N LEU A 102 -1.24 -4.98 10.14
CA LEU A 102 -2.62 -4.71 9.68
C LEU A 102 -3.16 -3.43 10.33
N TRP A 103 -2.67 -3.08 11.52
CA TRP A 103 -3.30 -2.08 12.39
C TRP A 103 -2.45 -0.83 12.63
N THR A 104 -1.31 -0.69 11.97
CA THR A 104 -0.35 0.39 12.19
C THR A 104 -0.97 1.79 12.04
N PHE A 105 -1.94 1.96 11.14
CA PHE A 105 -2.70 3.20 10.94
C PHE A 105 -3.48 3.65 12.18
N THR A 106 -3.78 2.76 13.12
CA THR A 106 -4.46 3.10 14.38
C THR A 106 -3.53 3.71 15.42
N ARG A 107 -2.21 3.50 15.28
CA ARG A 107 -1.18 3.96 16.23
C ARG A 107 -0.37 5.16 15.72
N HIS A 108 -0.33 5.37 14.40
CA HIS A 108 0.46 6.44 13.79
C HIS A 108 -0.44 7.37 12.98
N ALA A 109 -0.55 8.62 13.45
CA ALA A 109 -1.24 9.67 12.73
C ALA A 109 -0.64 9.87 11.32
N GLY A 110 -1.51 10.06 10.32
CA GLY A 110 -1.11 10.26 8.92
C GLY A 110 -0.79 8.97 8.13
N VAL A 111 -0.80 7.80 8.77
CA VAL A 111 -0.73 6.52 8.05
C VAL A 111 -2.14 6.13 7.62
N GLU A 112 -2.33 5.94 6.32
CA GLU A 112 -3.61 5.46 5.78
C GLU A 112 -3.68 3.93 5.74
N PRO A 113 -4.85 3.32 5.94
CA PRO A 113 -5.02 1.86 5.85
C PRO A 113 -4.89 1.32 4.42
N THR A 114 -4.77 2.19 3.41
CA THR A 114 -4.65 1.84 1.98
C THR A 114 -3.41 2.44 1.34
N ASN A 115 -2.90 1.78 0.30
CA ASN A 115 -1.75 2.23 -0.48
C ASN A 115 -2.12 3.21 -1.61
N ASN A 116 -3.25 3.91 -1.48
CA ASN A 116 -3.80 4.75 -2.56
C ASN A 116 -2.78 5.79 -3.05
N ALA A 117 -2.00 6.39 -2.15
CA ALA A 117 -1.00 7.39 -2.52
C ALA A 117 0.11 6.83 -3.42
N ALA A 118 0.60 5.61 -3.15
CA ALA A 118 1.60 4.98 -4.02
C ALA A 118 0.98 4.47 -5.32
N GLU A 119 -0.22 3.88 -5.27
CA GLU A 119 -0.95 3.46 -6.47
C GLU A 119 -1.23 4.64 -7.41
N GLN A 120 -1.65 5.79 -6.89
CA GLN A 120 -1.87 7.01 -7.68
C GLN A 120 -0.58 7.55 -8.27
N ALA A 121 0.53 7.57 -7.51
CA ALA A 121 1.83 7.99 -8.00
C ALA A 121 2.32 7.14 -9.18
N LEU A 122 2.05 5.83 -9.14
CA LEU A 122 2.43 4.90 -10.21
C LEU A 122 1.46 4.91 -11.39
N ARG A 123 0.22 5.41 -11.22
CA ARG A 123 -0.82 5.35 -12.24
C ARG A 123 -0.39 6.00 -13.55
N THR A 124 0.28 7.16 -13.48
CA THR A 124 0.69 7.91 -14.69
C THR A 124 1.70 7.12 -15.52
N VAL A 125 2.70 6.50 -14.89
CA VAL A 125 3.70 5.68 -15.62
C VAL A 125 3.09 4.39 -16.16
N VAL A 126 2.14 3.78 -15.43
CA VAL A 126 1.42 2.59 -15.89
C VAL A 126 0.55 2.91 -17.12
N LEU A 127 -0.20 4.01 -17.10
CA LEU A 127 -0.99 4.46 -18.24
C LEU A 127 -0.12 4.79 -19.46
N LYS A 128 1.00 5.49 -19.26
CA LYS A 128 1.99 5.76 -20.31
C LYS A 128 2.47 4.46 -20.96
N ARG A 129 2.81 3.44 -20.16
CA ARG A 129 3.26 2.13 -20.68
C ARG A 129 2.15 1.40 -21.43
N LYS A 130 0.89 1.52 -20.99
CA LYS A 130 -0.26 0.91 -21.65
C LYS A 130 -0.52 1.53 -23.02
N ILE A 131 -0.42 2.86 -23.15
CA ILE A 131 -0.70 3.59 -24.39
C ILE A 131 0.47 3.51 -25.37
N SER A 132 1.70 3.72 -24.90
CA SER A 132 2.88 3.87 -25.77
C SER A 132 3.79 2.63 -25.80
N GLY A 133 3.42 1.55 -25.11
CA GLY A 133 4.23 0.35 -24.98
C GLY A 133 5.44 0.47 -24.03
N PRO A 134 6.12 -0.66 -23.77
CA PRO A 134 7.30 -0.70 -22.92
C PRO A 134 8.55 -0.16 -23.64
N THR A 135 9.52 0.30 -22.85
CA THR A 135 10.82 0.74 -23.39
C THR A 135 11.76 -0.45 -23.51
N ARG A 136 12.35 -0.64 -24.70
CA ARG A 136 13.19 -1.81 -25.04
C ARG A 136 14.69 -1.64 -24.71
N SER A 137 15.08 -0.55 -24.06
CA SER A 137 16.48 -0.33 -23.64
C SER A 137 16.57 0.09 -22.18
N THR A 138 17.64 -0.33 -21.50
CA THR A 138 17.92 0.04 -20.11
C THR A 138 17.98 1.56 -19.94
N ARG A 139 18.67 2.25 -20.87
CA ARG A 139 18.74 3.72 -20.90
C ARG A 139 17.35 4.36 -20.93
N GLY A 140 16.48 3.87 -21.80
CA GLY A 140 15.13 4.43 -21.92
C GLY A 140 14.24 4.10 -20.70
N GLN A 141 14.41 2.93 -20.08
CA GLN A 141 13.73 2.60 -18.82
C GLN A 141 14.15 3.53 -17.68
N GLN A 142 15.45 3.79 -17.56
CA GLN A 142 15.99 4.73 -16.57
C GLN A 142 15.51 6.16 -16.82
N PHE A 143 15.47 6.61 -18.07
CA PHE A 143 14.96 7.93 -18.44
C PHE A 143 13.50 8.10 -18.00
N VAL A 144 12.64 7.14 -18.33
CA VAL A 144 11.22 7.14 -17.93
C VAL A 144 11.10 7.12 -16.40
N ALA A 145 11.84 6.23 -15.72
CA ALA A 145 11.78 6.11 -14.26
C ALA A 145 12.18 7.41 -13.55
N ARG A 146 13.30 8.03 -13.97
CA ARG A 146 13.78 9.29 -13.40
C ARG A 146 12.83 10.45 -13.69
N GLY A 147 12.32 10.55 -14.92
CA GLY A 147 11.37 11.59 -15.30
C GLY A 147 10.07 11.55 -14.48
N PHE A 148 9.48 10.36 -14.32
CA PHE A 148 8.29 10.21 -13.46
C PHE A 148 8.59 10.44 -11.97
N SER A 149 9.78 10.07 -11.50
CA SER A 149 10.20 10.36 -10.12
C SER A 149 10.30 11.86 -9.86
N ALA A 150 10.91 12.61 -10.78
CA ALA A 150 10.99 14.07 -10.71
C ALA A 150 9.61 14.72 -10.76
N MET A 151 8.75 14.28 -11.69
CA MET A 151 7.36 14.74 -11.83
C MET A 151 6.58 14.56 -10.53
N GLU A 152 6.56 13.34 -9.98
CA GLU A 152 5.81 13.05 -8.76
C GLU A 152 6.38 13.78 -7.54
N SER A 153 7.71 13.93 -7.45
CA SER A 153 8.35 14.69 -6.38
C SER A 153 7.98 16.16 -6.42
N CYS A 154 8.05 16.79 -7.61
CA CYS A 154 7.66 18.18 -7.80
C CYS A 154 6.17 18.37 -7.46
N ARG A 155 5.30 17.49 -7.95
CA ARG A 155 3.85 17.52 -7.67
C ARG A 155 3.55 17.45 -6.17
N ARG A 156 4.21 16.55 -5.43
CA ARG A 156 4.04 16.40 -3.97
C ARG A 156 4.58 17.60 -3.19
N GLN A 157 5.60 18.28 -3.70
CA GLN A 157 6.18 19.47 -3.09
C GLN A 157 5.48 20.77 -3.51
N GLY A 158 4.44 20.71 -4.35
CA GLY A 158 3.79 21.91 -4.90
C GLY A 158 4.69 22.72 -5.84
N ARG A 159 5.71 22.10 -6.44
CA ARG A 159 6.69 22.73 -7.35
C ARG A 159 6.31 22.49 -8.80
N ASP A 160 6.58 23.48 -9.65
CA ASP A 160 6.47 23.31 -11.09
C ASP A 160 7.62 22.45 -11.64
N LEU A 161 7.26 21.38 -12.37
CA LEU A 161 8.23 20.46 -12.95
C LEU A 161 9.08 21.14 -14.02
N ARG A 162 8.49 22.01 -14.85
CA ARG A 162 9.22 22.68 -15.94
C ARG A 162 10.29 23.60 -15.36
N GLY A 163 9.93 24.41 -14.37
CA GLY A 163 10.86 25.28 -13.65
C GLY A 163 11.97 24.48 -12.96
N TRP A 164 11.65 23.34 -12.33
CA TRP A 164 12.68 22.47 -11.76
C TRP A 164 13.64 21.91 -12.82
N MET A 165 13.11 21.42 -13.95
CA MET A 165 13.93 20.90 -15.04
C MET A 165 14.82 21.97 -15.66
N GLU A 166 14.32 23.20 -15.80
CA GLU A 166 15.10 24.33 -16.28
C GLU A 166 16.27 24.65 -15.34
N GLN A 167 16.01 24.69 -14.03
CA GLN A 167 17.06 24.87 -13.01
C GLN A 167 18.10 23.74 -13.07
N ALA A 168 17.65 22.48 -13.22
CA ALA A 168 18.54 21.33 -13.30
C ALA A 168 19.43 21.38 -14.55
N LEU A 169 18.88 21.79 -15.69
CA LEU A 169 19.63 21.98 -16.93
C LEU A 169 20.65 23.10 -16.83
N ARG A 170 20.26 24.25 -16.27
CA ARG A 170 21.18 25.38 -16.02
C ARG A 170 22.34 24.96 -15.12
N ALA A 171 22.05 24.28 -14.01
CA ALA A 171 23.07 23.76 -13.11
C ALA A 171 24.01 22.75 -13.79
N TRP A 172 23.47 21.86 -14.64
CA TRP A 172 24.28 20.92 -15.41
C TRP A 172 25.22 21.60 -16.41
N LEU A 173 24.81 22.74 -16.97
CA LEU A 173 25.64 23.59 -17.83
C LEU A 173 26.64 24.47 -17.05
N GLY A 174 26.73 24.32 -15.74
CA GLY A 174 27.66 25.06 -14.88
C GLY A 174 27.08 26.35 -14.28
N ALA A 175 25.79 26.61 -14.45
CA ALA A 175 25.13 27.80 -13.92
C ALA A 175 24.30 27.48 -12.66
N GLY A 176 24.87 27.75 -11.49
CA GLY A 176 24.18 27.63 -10.19
C GLY A 176 24.13 26.21 -9.60
N PRO A 177 23.52 26.05 -8.41
CA PRO A 177 23.49 24.77 -7.71
C PRO A 177 22.44 23.80 -8.29
N MET A 178 22.72 22.49 -8.22
CA MET A 178 21.78 21.45 -8.63
C MET A 178 20.52 21.47 -7.74
N PRO A 179 19.31 21.63 -8.29
CA PRO A 179 18.10 21.69 -7.48
C PRO A 179 17.76 20.31 -6.90
N SER A 180 17.66 20.23 -5.58
CA SER A 180 17.29 18.99 -4.88
C SER A 180 15.82 18.61 -5.12
N LEU A 181 15.56 17.30 -5.21
CA LEU A 181 14.22 16.70 -5.11
C LEU A 181 13.95 16.10 -3.72
N LEU A 182 14.95 16.06 -2.84
CA LEU A 182 14.76 15.69 -1.44
C LEU A 182 14.12 16.88 -0.70
N PRO A 183 13.14 16.65 0.19
CA PRO A 183 12.63 17.72 1.05
C PRO A 183 13.79 18.35 1.84
N GLY A 184 13.75 19.68 2.04
CA GLY A 184 14.61 20.32 3.02
C GLY A 184 14.32 19.73 4.40
N GLY A 185 15.36 19.42 5.16
CA GLY A 185 15.26 18.96 6.55
C GLY A 185 14.66 20.01 7.45
#